data_AF-A0A7Y6BSS2-F1
#
_entry.id   AF-A0A7Y6BSS2-F1
#
_cell.length_a   1.000
_cell.length_b   1.000
_cell.length_c   1.000
_cell.angle_alpha   90.00
_cell.angle_beta   90.00
_cell.angle_gamma   90.00
#
_symmetry.space_group_name_H-M   'P 1'
#
loop_
_entity.id
_entity.type
_entity.pdbx_description
1 polymer ?
#
loop_
_entity_poly.entity_id
_entity_poly.type
_entity_poly.pdbx_seq_one_letter_code
_entity_poly.pdbx_strand_id
1 'polypeptide(L)'
;MILTKREAAVIEMLRGCETRRNIARKLNIRMHELDSIVLELENHSTIQKLESKSYEYRVVLDTYEVDENSEQAVMPKKTKVIEILIPEEYENYIRSQYGVIPRREIARQLNLNKVTLNLMIMNLGLADKGVVEDNNQHFQAK
;
A
#
# COMPACT_ATOMS: atom_id res chain seq x y z
N MET A 1 14.18 20.20 20.12
CA MET A 1 13.61 20.39 18.78
C MET A 1 12.24 19.74 18.78
N ILE A 2 11.22 20.45 18.28
CA ILE A 2 9.86 19.93 18.20
C ILE A 2 9.63 19.49 16.76
N LEU A 3 9.20 18.24 16.60
CA LEU A 3 8.90 17.61 15.33
C LEU A 3 7.40 17.37 15.18
N THR A 4 6.91 17.43 13.95
CA THR A 4 5.60 16.90 13.66
C THR A 4 5.59 15.37 13.79
N LYS A 5 4.41 14.78 13.96
CA LYS A 5 4.23 13.32 13.98
C LYS A 5 4.77 12.63 12.73
N ARG A 6 4.69 13.31 11.57
CA ARG A 6 5.18 12.77 10.29
C ARG A 6 6.70 12.76 10.24
N GLU A 7 7.34 13.86 10.61
CA GLU A 7 8.80 13.96 10.68
C GLU A 7 9.38 12.96 11.68
N ALA A 8 8.80 12.87 12.89
CA ALA A 8 9.21 11.90 13.90
C ALA A 8 9.09 10.46 13.38
N ALA A 9 7.99 10.12 12.68
CA ALA A 9 7.82 8.80 12.10
C ALA A 9 8.84 8.51 10.98
N VAL A 10 9.20 9.49 10.15
CA VAL A 10 10.27 9.35 9.16
C VAL A 10 11.61 9.11 9.85
N ILE A 11 11.93 9.85 10.92
CA ILE A 11 13.16 9.67 11.70
C ILE A 11 13.26 8.25 12.26
N GLU A 12 12.22 7.74 12.92
CA GLU A 12 12.23 6.40 13.51
C GLU A 12 12.38 5.31 12.44
N MET A 13 11.73 5.47 11.28
CA MET A 13 11.90 4.54 10.17
C MET A 13 13.30 4.60 9.55
N LEU A 14 13.91 5.79 9.45
CA LEU A 14 15.30 5.94 9.01
C LEU A 14 16.29 5.33 10.00
N ARG A 15 16.06 5.47 11.33
CA ARG A 15 16.83 4.77 12.38
C ARG A 15 16.73 3.25 12.23
N GLY A 16 15.55 2.75 11.86
CA GLY A 16 15.32 1.34 11.54
C GLY A 16 15.88 0.87 10.19
N CYS A 17 16.67 1.70 9.49
CA CYS A 17 17.22 1.41 8.17
C CYS A 17 16.15 1.09 7.09
N GLU A 18 14.93 1.62 7.23
CA GLU A 18 13.89 1.44 6.23
C GLU A 18 14.22 2.18 4.94
N THR A 19 13.91 1.54 3.80
CA THR A 19 14.08 2.18 2.49
C THR A 19 13.04 3.30 2.32
N ARG A 20 13.41 4.36 1.59
CA ARG A 20 12.49 5.50 1.29
C ARG A 20 11.16 5.04 0.69
N ARG A 21 11.18 4.01 -0.16
CA ARG A 21 9.98 3.40 -0.76
C ARG A 21 9.07 2.79 0.31
N ASN A 22 9.63 2.08 1.29
CA ASN A 22 8.87 1.51 2.39
C ASN A 22 8.30 2.59 3.31
N ILE A 23 9.08 3.63 3.61
CA ILE A 23 8.64 4.78 4.41
C ILE A 23 7.42 5.44 3.76
N ALA A 24 7.52 5.79 2.47
CA ALA A 24 6.41 6.38 1.71
C ALA A 24 5.16 5.48 1.74
N ARG A 25 5.35 4.17 1.59
CA ARG A 25 4.25 3.18 1.65
C ARG A 25 3.61 3.09 3.04
N LYS A 26 4.42 3.06 4.10
CA LYS A 26 3.94 2.94 5.50
C LYS A 26 3.23 4.21 5.96
N LEU A 27 3.73 5.37 5.54
CA LEU A 27 3.13 6.68 5.84
C LEU A 27 2.00 7.05 4.88
N ASN A 28 1.79 6.26 3.82
CA ASN A 28 0.81 6.51 2.77
C ASN A 28 0.95 7.92 2.15
N ILE A 29 2.19 8.34 1.92
CA ILE A 29 2.55 9.61 1.27
C ILE A 29 3.22 9.33 -0.07
N ARG A 30 3.19 10.32 -0.96
CA ARG A 30 3.88 10.25 -2.24
C ARG A 30 5.38 10.44 -2.02
N MET A 31 6.19 9.92 -2.95
CA MET A 31 7.65 10.04 -2.87
C MET A 31 8.14 11.49 -2.77
N HIS A 32 7.49 12.44 -3.49
CA HIS A 32 7.85 13.85 -3.40
C HIS A 32 7.52 14.49 -2.05
N GLU A 33 6.44 14.06 -1.39
CA GLU A 33 6.13 14.53 -0.04
C GLU A 33 7.18 14.01 0.96
N LEU A 34 7.63 12.76 0.77
CA LEU A 34 8.76 12.22 1.52
C LEU A 34 10.07 12.95 1.20
N ASP A 35 10.31 13.35 -0.06
CA ASP A 35 11.47 14.17 -0.44
C ASP A 35 11.46 15.51 0.30
N SER A 36 10.31 16.19 0.37
CA SER A 36 10.16 17.43 1.13
C SER A 36 10.45 17.25 2.62
N ILE A 37 9.88 16.22 3.26
CA ILE A 37 10.12 15.94 4.69
C ILE A 37 11.60 15.63 4.94
N VAL A 38 12.22 14.79 4.10
CA VAL A 38 13.64 14.45 4.23
C VAL A 38 14.52 15.69 4.04
N LEU A 39 14.17 16.58 3.11
CA LEU A 39 14.89 17.83 2.89
C LEU A 39 14.76 18.79 4.08
N GLU A 40 13.58 18.91 4.68
CA GLU A 40 13.36 19.70 5.89
C GLU A 40 14.18 19.15 7.07
N LEU A 41 14.17 17.83 7.25
CA LEU A 41 14.98 17.15 8.25
C LEU A 41 16.49 17.36 8.04
N GLU A 42 16.96 17.33 6.79
CA GLU A 42 18.36 17.60 6.44
C GLU A 42 18.73 19.07 6.69
N ASN A 43 17.86 20.01 6.32
CA ASN A 43 18.03 21.45 6.60
C ASN A 43 18.09 21.74 8.10
N HIS A 44 17.32 21.02 8.91
CA HIS A 44 17.35 21.11 10.36
C HIS A 44 18.52 20.33 10.99
N SER A 45 19.43 19.77 10.20
CA SER A 45 20.56 18.97 10.67
C SER A 45 20.14 17.81 11.58
N THR A 46 18.96 17.23 11.35
CA THR A 46 18.44 16.08 12.11
C THR A 46 18.81 14.75 11.49
N ILE A 47 19.00 14.77 10.17
CA ILE A 47 19.50 13.66 9.39
C ILE A 47 20.65 14.16 8.50
N GLN A 48 21.58 13.28 8.20
CA GLN A 48 22.71 13.55 7.33
C GLN A 48 22.75 12.49 6.22
N LYS A 49 22.87 12.93 4.98
CA LYS A 49 23.06 12.04 3.84
C LYS A 49 24.47 11.43 3.88
N LEU A 50 24.56 10.11 3.74
CA LEU A 50 25.85 9.43 3.67
C LEU A 50 26.37 9.49 2.22
N GLU A 51 27.46 10.21 1.99
CA GLU A 51 28.03 10.45 0.65
C GLU A 51 28.36 9.17 -0.13
N SER A 52 28.69 8.09 0.58
CA SER A 52 29.07 6.81 -0.04
C SER A 52 27.91 6.01 -0.64
N LYS A 53 26.65 6.35 -0.33
CA LYS A 53 25.47 5.62 -0.80
C LYS A 53 24.31 6.58 -1.05
N SER A 54 23.87 6.67 -2.31
CA SER A 54 22.94 7.67 -2.83
C SER A 54 21.54 7.74 -2.17
N TYR A 55 21.22 6.87 -1.20
CA TYR A 55 19.91 6.80 -0.56
C TYR A 55 19.95 6.46 0.94
N GLU A 56 21.12 6.47 1.58
CA GLU A 56 21.22 6.23 3.02
C GLU A 56 21.33 7.55 3.79
N TYR A 57 20.41 7.76 4.71
CA TYR A 57 20.43 8.87 5.66
C TYR A 57 20.78 8.31 7.04
N ARG A 58 21.70 8.98 7.72
CA ARG A 58 21.96 8.75 9.13
C ARG A 58 21.17 9.76 9.94
N VAL A 59 20.41 9.30 10.93
CA VAL A 59 19.82 10.20 11.91
C VAL A 59 20.90 10.65 12.87
N VAL A 60 21.07 11.97 13.02
CA VAL A 60 22.06 12.60 13.91
C VAL A 60 21.43 13.25 15.14
N LEU A 61 20.10 13.32 15.18
CA LEU A 61 19.35 13.85 16.31
C LEU A 61 19.19 12.77 17.38
N ASP A 62 19.67 13.02 18.60
CA ASP A 62 19.52 12.09 19.73
C ASP A 62 18.17 12.27 20.44
N THR A 63 17.75 13.53 20.65
CA THR A 63 16.55 13.88 21.43
C THR A 63 15.65 14.88 20.69
N TYR A 64 14.36 14.59 20.65
CA TYR A 64 13.33 15.48 20.10
C TYR A 64 12.01 15.32 20.86
N GLU A 65 11.17 16.34 20.78
CA GLU A 65 9.79 16.32 21.24
C GLU A 65 8.87 16.22 20.03
N VAL A 66 7.74 15.55 20.17
CA VAL A 66 6.74 15.44 19.11
C VAL A 66 5.60 16.38 19.44
N ASP A 67 5.25 17.27 18.51
CA ASP A 67 4.05 18.07 18.62
C ASP A 67 2.83 17.15 18.53
N GLU A 68 2.20 16.88 19.67
CA GLU A 68 1.01 16.04 19.76
C GLU A 68 -0.21 16.66 19.06
N ASN A 69 -0.19 17.96 18.80
CA ASN A 69 -1.23 18.69 18.06
C ASN A 69 -0.96 18.76 16.56
N SER A 70 0.25 18.39 16.11
CA SER A 70 0.55 18.29 14.67
C SER A 70 -0.34 17.22 14.02
N GLU A 71 -0.86 17.53 12.83
CA GLU A 71 -1.78 16.65 12.10
C GLU A 71 -1.24 15.22 12.04
N GLN A 72 -2.13 14.25 12.34
CA GLN A 72 -1.77 12.84 12.45
C GLN A 72 -0.97 12.36 11.22
N ALA A 73 0.15 11.68 11.50
CA ALA A 73 0.70 10.72 10.58
C ALA A 73 -0.37 9.67 10.31
N VAL A 74 -0.60 9.38 9.02
CA VAL A 74 -1.53 8.37 8.53
C VAL A 74 -2.99 8.84 8.57
N MET A 75 -3.50 9.33 7.43
CA MET A 75 -4.88 8.98 7.09
C MET A 75 -4.94 7.46 7.21
N PRO A 76 -5.79 6.86 8.08
CA PRO A 76 -6.06 5.44 7.97
C PRO A 76 -6.37 5.21 6.51
N LYS A 77 -5.86 4.11 5.94
CA LYS A 77 -6.31 3.67 4.63
C LYS A 77 -7.82 3.86 4.65
N LYS A 78 -8.32 4.87 3.93
CA LYS A 78 -9.60 4.72 3.29
C LYS A 78 -9.30 3.53 2.40
N THR A 79 -9.51 2.32 2.94
CA THR A 79 -10.18 1.29 2.20
C THR A 79 -11.31 2.06 1.59
N LYS A 80 -11.10 2.56 0.37
CA LYS A 80 -12.21 2.90 -0.48
C LYS A 80 -12.93 1.58 -0.48
N VAL A 81 -13.92 1.44 0.38
CA VAL A 81 -15.01 0.52 0.15
C VAL A 81 -15.56 1.11 -1.14
N ILE A 82 -15.02 0.63 -2.25
CA ILE A 82 -15.69 0.76 -3.52
C ILE A 82 -16.89 -0.12 -3.25
N GLU A 83 -17.99 0.50 -2.83
CA GLU A 83 -19.28 -0.16 -2.77
C GLU A 83 -19.59 -0.54 -4.20
N ILE A 84 -19.16 -1.76 -4.57
CA ILE A 84 -19.50 -2.32 -5.87
C ILE A 84 -20.96 -2.70 -5.71
N LEU A 85 -21.82 -1.92 -6.35
CA LEU A 85 -23.21 -2.29 -6.53
C LEU A 85 -23.23 -3.52 -7.43
N ILE A 86 -23.45 -4.70 -6.83
CA ILE A 86 -23.61 -5.95 -7.57
C ILE A 86 -25.11 -6.10 -7.82
N PRO A 87 -25.56 -6.14 -9.08
CA PRO A 87 -26.95 -6.47 -9.37
C PRO A 87 -27.32 -7.82 -8.73
N GLU A 88 -28.52 -7.92 -8.16
CA GLU A 88 -28.97 -9.13 -7.46
C GLU A 88 -28.91 -10.38 -8.36
N GLU A 89 -29.18 -10.22 -9.65
CA GLU A 89 -29.02 -11.26 -10.68
C GLU A 89 -27.57 -11.78 -10.78
N TYR A 90 -26.58 -10.90 -10.67
CA TYR A 90 -25.17 -11.28 -10.74
C TYR A 90 -24.72 -11.91 -9.43
N GLU A 91 -25.19 -11.39 -8.29
CA GLU A 91 -24.91 -11.96 -6.98
C GLU A 91 -25.44 -13.40 -6.86
N ASN A 92 -26.70 -13.63 -7.22
CA ASN A 92 -27.33 -14.95 -7.20
C ASN A 92 -26.62 -15.93 -8.15
N TYR A 93 -26.27 -15.47 -9.35
CA TYR A 93 -25.53 -16.29 -10.31
C TYR A 93 -24.11 -16.61 -9.81
N ILE A 94 -23.35 -15.61 -9.33
CA ILE A 94 -21.99 -15.81 -8.81
C ILE A 94 -22.03 -16.77 -7.61
N ARG A 95 -22.93 -16.60 -6.64
CA ARG A 95 -23.01 -17.51 -5.49
C ARG A 95 -23.35 -18.95 -5.86
N SER A 96 -24.26 -19.15 -6.81
CA SER A 96 -24.63 -20.50 -7.25
C SER A 96 -23.55 -21.20 -8.08
N GLN A 97 -22.75 -20.42 -8.82
CA GLN A 97 -21.78 -20.95 -9.78
C GLN A 97 -20.33 -20.92 -9.30
N TYR A 98 -20.01 -20.10 -8.29
CA TYR A 98 -18.66 -20.00 -7.73
C TYR A 98 -18.24 -21.31 -7.07
N GLY A 99 -17.20 -21.95 -7.60
CA GLY A 99 -16.74 -23.28 -7.18
C GLY A 99 -17.38 -24.44 -7.95
N VAL A 100 -18.44 -24.20 -8.74
CA VAL A 100 -19.09 -25.19 -9.61
C VAL A 100 -18.50 -25.14 -11.02
N ILE A 101 -18.35 -23.94 -11.57
CA ILE A 101 -17.75 -23.73 -12.90
C ILE A 101 -16.53 -22.79 -12.80
N PRO A 102 -15.59 -22.85 -13.77
CA PRO A 102 -14.42 -22.00 -13.76
C PRO A 102 -14.79 -20.51 -13.75
N ARG A 103 -14.03 -19.70 -13.00
CA ARG A 103 -14.26 -18.24 -12.90
C ARG A 103 -14.29 -17.54 -14.28
N ARG A 104 -13.50 -18.02 -15.24
CA ARG A 104 -13.50 -17.51 -16.62
C ARG A 104 -14.85 -17.69 -17.31
N GLU A 105 -15.52 -18.81 -17.04
CA GLU A 105 -16.83 -19.11 -17.60
C GLU A 105 -17.93 -18.26 -16.94
N ILE A 106 -17.85 -18.05 -15.62
CA ILE A 106 -18.72 -17.11 -14.91
C ILE A 106 -18.58 -15.69 -15.49
N ALA A 107 -17.34 -15.25 -15.71
CA ALA A 107 -17.06 -13.94 -16.31
C ALA A 107 -17.65 -13.83 -17.73
N ARG A 108 -17.55 -14.90 -18.53
CA ARG A 108 -18.12 -14.96 -19.89
C ARG A 108 -19.64 -14.85 -19.87
N GLN A 109 -20.31 -15.59 -19.00
CA GLN A 109 -21.77 -15.65 -18.91
C GLN A 109 -22.37 -14.32 -18.42
N LEU A 110 -21.67 -13.62 -17.54
CA LEU A 110 -22.06 -12.29 -17.06
C LEU A 110 -21.52 -11.13 -17.92
N ASN A 111 -20.80 -11.43 -19.01
CA ASN A 111 -20.10 -10.44 -19.83
C ASN A 111 -19.22 -9.48 -19.01
N LEU A 112 -18.59 -9.99 -17.96
CA LEU A 112 -17.72 -9.23 -17.06
C LEU A 112 -16.25 -9.51 -17.39
N ASN A 113 -15.39 -8.52 -17.16
CA ASN A 113 -13.96 -8.76 -17.20
C ASN A 113 -13.50 -9.47 -15.90
N LYS A 114 -12.33 -10.12 -15.94
CA LYS A 114 -11.75 -10.88 -14.81
C LYS A 114 -11.57 -10.02 -13.55
N VAL A 115 -11.23 -8.74 -13.71
CA VAL A 115 -11.00 -7.81 -12.58
C VAL A 115 -12.31 -7.50 -11.87
N THR A 116 -13.36 -7.15 -12.62
CA THR A 116 -14.71 -6.88 -12.11
C THR A 116 -15.28 -8.10 -11.39
N LEU A 117 -15.19 -9.30 -11.99
CA LEU A 117 -15.65 -10.52 -11.33
C LEU A 117 -14.90 -10.79 -10.02
N ASN A 118 -13.57 -10.67 -10.02
CA ASN A 118 -12.77 -10.90 -8.80
C ASN A 118 -13.14 -9.92 -7.69
N LEU A 119 -13.37 -8.65 -8.03
CA LEU A 119 -13.82 -7.65 -7.05
C LEU A 119 -15.22 -7.98 -6.50
N MET A 120 -16.14 -8.44 -7.35
CA MET A 120 -17.47 -8.91 -6.92
C MET A 120 -17.36 -10.11 -5.99
N ILE A 121 -16.55 -11.12 -6.32
CA ILE A 121 -16.31 -12.30 -5.48
C ILE A 121 -15.72 -11.91 -4.11
N MET A 122 -14.78 -10.95 -4.10
CA MET A 122 -14.22 -10.41 -2.86
C MET A 122 -15.27 -9.68 -2.02
N ASN A 123 -16.11 -8.85 -2.65
CA ASN A 123 -17.19 -8.12 -1.97
C ASN A 123 -18.27 -9.07 -1.43
N LEU A 124 -18.56 -10.16 -2.14
CA LEU A 124 -19.50 -11.21 -1.70
C LEU A 124 -18.93 -12.12 -0.61
N GLY A 125 -17.66 -11.93 -0.19
CA GLY A 125 -17.01 -12.76 0.83
C GLY A 125 -16.73 -14.19 0.38
N LEU A 126 -16.75 -14.46 -0.92
CA LEU A 126 -16.53 -15.80 -1.49
C LEU A 126 -15.03 -16.12 -1.67
N ALA A 127 -14.17 -15.10 -1.59
CA ALA A 127 -12.73 -15.24 -1.65
C ALA A 127 -12.14 -15.43 -0.25
N ASP A 128 -12.15 -16.66 0.27
CA ASP A 128 -11.28 -17.00 1.41
C ASP A 128 -10.49 -18.30 1.17
N LYS A 129 -9.17 -18.16 1.41
CA LYS A 129 -8.02 -19.10 1.41
C LYS A 129 -7.83 -20.09 0.24
N GLY A 130 -6.84 -19.75 -0.58
CA GLY A 130 -5.99 -20.72 -1.29
C GLY A 130 -6.08 -20.62 -2.82
N VAL A 131 -5.16 -19.86 -3.42
CA VAL A 131 -4.11 -20.32 -4.35
C VAL A 131 -3.47 -19.04 -4.88
N VAL A 132 -2.24 -18.79 -4.41
CA VAL A 132 -1.26 -17.99 -5.14
C VAL A 132 -1.00 -18.77 -6.43
N GLU A 133 -1.70 -18.42 -7.52
CA GLU A 133 -1.26 -18.85 -8.84
C GLU A 133 -0.11 -17.93 -9.24
N ASP A 134 1.09 -18.33 -8.81
CA ASP A 134 2.37 -17.94 -9.38
C ASP A 134 2.38 -18.37 -10.86
N ASN A 135 1.69 -17.62 -11.72
CA ASN A 135 1.83 -17.73 -13.16
C ASN A 135 2.98 -16.84 -13.61
N ASN A 136 4.18 -17.22 -13.19
CA ASN A 136 5.42 -16.78 -13.80
C ASN A 136 6.12 -17.99 -14.45
N GLN A 137 5.44 -18.63 -15.41
CA GLN A 137 6.13 -19.49 -16.36
C GLN A 137 6.61 -18.63 -17.53
N HIS A 138 7.88 -18.26 -17.39
CA HIS A 138 8.76 -17.81 -18.45
C HIS A 138 8.56 -18.67 -19.71
N PHE A 139 8.06 -18.05 -20.79
CA PHE A 139 8.26 -18.55 -22.14
C PHE A 139 9.73 -18.30 -22.50
N GLN A 140 10.56 -19.33 -22.41
CA GLN A 140 11.75 -19.45 -23.24
C GLN A 140 11.65 -20.77 -24.00
N ALA A 141 11.14 -20.69 -25.22
CA ALA A 141 11.38 -21.73 -26.22
C ALA A 141 12.71 -21.39 -26.92
N LYS A 142 13.53 -22.43 -27.04
CA LYS A 142 14.85 -22.47 -27.68
C LYS A 142 14.83 -21.99 -29.13
#